data_AF-A0A1J3IQI7-F1
#
_entry.id   AF-A0A1J3IQI7-F1
#
_cell.length_a   1.000
_cell.length_b   1.000
_cell.length_c   1.000
_cell.angle_alpha   90.00
_cell.angle_beta   90.00
_cell.angle_gamma   90.00
#
_symmetry.space_group_name_H-M   'P 1'
#
loop_
_entity.id
_entity.type
_entity.pdbx_description
1 polymer ?
#
loop_
_entity_poly.entity_id
_entity_poly.type
_entity_poly.pdbx_seq_one_letter_code
_entity_poly.pdbx_strand_id
1 'polypeptide(L)'
;TSSEEDKIATQRAKDFLLGWVLHPLFFGDYPDVMKRIVGKRLPSFTEQESLLVKDSSDFLGVIHYTTMYIADLSSSRRHEDYLSDMSALIILYGNSTL
;
A
#
# COMPACT_ATOMS: atom_id res chain seq x y z
N THR A 1 -8.66 -15.23 10.27
CA THR A 1 -7.94 -14.31 9.39
C THR A 1 -7.33 -15.06 8.20
N SER A 2 -8.15 -15.82 7.47
CA SER A 2 -7.66 -16.69 6.37
C SER A 2 -8.64 -16.73 5.20
N SER A 3 -9.61 -15.82 5.16
CA SER A 3 -10.52 -15.75 4.02
C SER A 3 -9.78 -15.19 2.80
N GLU A 4 -10.34 -15.38 1.61
CA GLU A 4 -9.75 -14.82 0.39
C GLU A 4 -9.80 -13.30 0.41
N GLU A 5 -10.82 -12.71 1.03
CA GLU A 5 -10.95 -11.27 1.25
C GLU A 5 -9.80 -10.74 2.12
N ASP A 6 -9.49 -11.41 3.24
CA ASP A 6 -8.37 -11.03 4.11
C ASP A 6 -7.02 -11.10 3.37
N LYS A 7 -6.83 -12.08 2.49
CA LYS A 7 -5.61 -12.19 1.66
C LYS A 7 -5.51 -11.05 0.66
N ILE A 8 -6.59 -10.71 -0.02
CA ILE A 8 -6.65 -9.56 -0.95
C ILE A 8 -6.40 -8.26 -0.18
N ALA A 9 -7.02 -8.08 0.98
CA ALA A 9 -6.78 -6.93 1.85
C ALA A 9 -5.33 -6.86 2.33
N THR A 10 -4.71 -8.00 2.65
CA THR A 10 -3.29 -8.08 3.00
C THR A 10 -2.40 -7.61 1.85
N GLN A 11 -2.68 -8.05 0.62
CA GLN A 11 -1.90 -7.59 -0.54
C GLN A 11 -2.08 -6.10 -0.78
N ARG A 12 -3.32 -5.59 -0.71
CA ARG A 12 -3.60 -4.16 -0.80
C ARG A 12 -2.86 -3.36 0.28
N ALA A 13 -2.84 -3.83 1.51
CA ALA A 13 -2.08 -3.19 2.59
C ALA A 13 -0.58 -3.17 2.31
N LYS A 14 0.01 -4.24 1.75
CA LYS A 14 1.42 -4.25 1.33
C LYS A 14 1.69 -3.22 0.23
N ASP A 15 0.78 -3.11 -0.75
CA ASP A 15 0.92 -2.15 -1.84
C ASP A 15 0.88 -0.70 -1.31
N PHE A 16 0.01 -0.40 -0.35
CA PHE A 16 -0.07 0.92 0.28
C PHE A 16 1.08 1.23 1.25
N LEU A 17 1.51 0.27 2.07
CA LEU A 17 2.53 0.48 3.11
C LEU A 17 3.96 0.42 2.58
N LEU A 18 4.22 -0.46 1.60
CA LEU A 18 5.55 -0.69 1.04
C LEU A 18 5.59 -0.33 -0.45
N GLY A 19 4.61 -0.82 -1.22
CA GLY A 19 4.56 -0.65 -2.67
C GLY A 19 4.51 0.81 -3.11
N TRP A 20 3.94 1.71 -2.30
CA TRP A 20 3.87 3.13 -2.61
C TRP A 20 5.26 3.74 -2.90
N VAL A 21 6.28 3.31 -2.18
CA VAL A 21 7.68 3.76 -2.38
C VAL A 21 8.46 2.77 -3.23
N LEU A 22 8.34 1.47 -2.94
CA LEU A 22 9.19 0.47 -3.58
C LEU A 22 8.83 0.23 -5.05
N HIS A 23 7.55 0.29 -5.41
CA HIS A 23 7.14 -0.01 -6.78
C HIS A 23 7.66 1.04 -7.78
N PRO A 24 7.63 2.36 -7.51
CA PRO A 24 8.33 3.34 -8.33
C PRO A 24 9.83 3.09 -8.46
N LEU A 25 10.49 2.68 -7.37
CA LEU A 25 11.93 2.40 -7.39
C LEU A 25 12.30 1.23 -8.31
N PHE A 26 11.50 0.17 -8.38
CA PHE A 26 11.81 -1.00 -9.21
C PHE A 26 11.18 -0.96 -10.62
N PHE A 27 10.05 -0.28 -10.77
CA PHE A 27 9.23 -0.35 -11.98
C PHE A 27 8.95 1.02 -12.61
N GLY A 28 9.29 2.12 -11.96
CA GLY A 28 9.09 3.48 -12.47
C GLY A 28 7.66 4.01 -12.34
N ASP A 29 6.76 3.29 -11.66
CA ASP A 29 5.37 3.72 -11.48
C ASP A 29 4.79 3.18 -10.16
N TYR A 30 3.66 3.72 -9.72
CA TYR A 30 2.95 3.23 -8.53
C TYR A 30 2.27 1.87 -8.78
N PRO A 31 1.95 1.10 -7.70
CA PRO A 31 1.19 -0.13 -7.83
C PRO A 31 -0.17 0.10 -8.51
N ASP A 32 -0.59 -0.83 -9.38
CA ASP A 32 -1.87 -0.71 -10.12
C ASP A 32 -3.08 -0.62 -9.20
N VAL A 33 -3.05 -1.28 -8.03
CA VAL A 33 -4.14 -1.20 -7.05
C VAL A 33 -4.28 0.21 -6.50
N MET A 34 -3.17 0.91 -6.24
CA MET A 34 -3.19 2.29 -5.72
C MET A 34 -3.71 3.24 -6.79
N LYS A 35 -3.23 3.12 -8.04
CA LYS A 35 -3.74 3.91 -9.17
C LYS A 35 -5.26 3.75 -9.35
N ARG A 36 -5.78 2.53 -9.23
CA ARG A 36 -7.22 2.25 -9.37
C ARG A 36 -8.05 2.80 -8.21
N ILE A 37 -7.56 2.70 -6.98
CA ILE A 37 -8.31 3.08 -5.77
C ILE A 37 -8.24 4.60 -5.54
N VAL A 38 -7.02 5.16 -5.52
CA VAL A 38 -6.78 6.57 -5.20
C VAL A 38 -7.19 7.45 -6.38
N GLY A 39 -7.00 6.96 -7.61
CA GLY A 39 -7.41 7.63 -8.83
C GLY A 39 -6.72 8.98 -8.98
N LYS A 40 -7.51 10.02 -9.28
CA LYS A 40 -7.02 11.38 -9.60
C LYS A 40 -6.25 12.07 -8.46
N ARG A 41 -6.38 11.60 -7.22
CA ARG A 41 -5.62 12.12 -6.08
C ARG A 41 -4.16 11.67 -6.09
N LEU A 42 -3.85 10.58 -6.79
CA LEU A 42 -2.48 10.08 -6.95
C LEU A 42 -1.85 10.80 -8.16
N PRO A 43 -0.74 11.53 -7.97
CA PRO A 43 0.00 12.08 -9.09
C PRO A 43 0.48 10.97 -10.02
N SER A 44 0.60 11.27 -11.31
CA SER A 44 1.23 10.37 -12.27
C SER A 44 2.64 10.83 -12.55
N PHE A 45 3.57 9.89 -12.67
CA PHE A 45 4.88 10.19 -13.23
C PHE A 45 4.76 10.51 -14.71
N THR A 46 5.47 11.55 -15.15
CA THR A 46 5.85 11.70 -16.56
C THR A 46 6.82 10.59 -16.96
N GLU A 47 7.01 10.39 -18.27
CA GLU A 47 7.98 9.41 -18.77
C GLU A 47 9.41 9.71 -18.25
N GLN A 48 9.78 10.99 -18.20
CA GLN A 48 11.08 11.43 -17.71
C GLN A 48 11.26 11.16 -16.21
N GLU A 49 10.22 11.44 -15.40
CA GLU A 49 10.27 11.16 -13.95
C GLU A 49 10.27 9.65 -13.66
N SER A 50 9.51 8.88 -14.43
CA SER A 50 9.47 7.42 -14.34
C SER A 50 10.85 6.80 -14.58
N LEU A 51 11.54 7.26 -15.63
CA LEU A 51 12.91 6.85 -15.93
C LEU A 51 13.91 7.30 -14.86
N LEU A 52 13.68 8.46 -14.24
CA LEU A 52 14.56 8.98 -13.20
C LEU A 52 14.45 8.20 -11.88
N VAL A 53 13.24 7.80 -11.49
CA VAL A 53 13.00 7.09 -10.22
C VAL A 53 13.29 5.59 -10.33
N LYS A 54 13.04 4.99 -11.51
CA LYS A 54 13.31 3.57 -11.72
C LYS A 54 14.80 3.28 -11.60
N ASP A 55 15.13 2.23 -10.86
CA ASP A 55 16.50 1.76 -10.60
C ASP A 55 17.41 2.85 -9.99
N SER A 56 16.84 3.85 -9.33
CA SER A 56 17.56 4.97 -8.69
C SER A 56 18.20 4.63 -7.33
N SER A 57 18.29 3.34 -6.98
CA SER A 57 18.89 2.87 -5.73
C SER A 57 19.74 1.63 -5.97
N ASP A 58 20.96 1.64 -5.42
CA ASP A 58 21.89 0.51 -5.50
C ASP A 58 21.58 -0.60 -4.48
N PHE A 59 20.91 -0.26 -3.37
CA PHE A 59 20.53 -1.20 -2.33
C PHE A 59 19.21 -0.82 -1.66
N LEU A 60 18.58 -1.78 -0.99
CA LEU A 60 17.39 -1.57 -0.19
C LEU A 60 17.67 -1.93 1.27
N GLY A 61 17.63 -0.94 2.16
CA GLY A 61 17.67 -1.15 3.61
C GLY A 61 16.27 -1.35 4.17
N VAL A 62 16.03 -2.47 4.86
CA VAL A 62 14.74 -2.74 5.52
C VAL A 62 14.93 -2.72 7.03
N ILE A 63 14.25 -1.79 7.70
CA ILE A 63 14.13 -1.78 9.15
C ILE A 63 12.77 -2.38 9.51
N HIS A 64 12.77 -3.49 10.24
CA HIS A 64 11.56 -4.22 10.60
C HIS A 64 11.41 -4.27 12.13
N TYR A 65 10.22 -3.92 12.62
CA TYR A 65 9.91 -3.89 14.06
C TYR A 65 8.79 -4.84 14.45
N THR A 66 7.79 -5.03 13.57
CA THR A 66 6.58 -5.77 13.91
C THR A 66 5.91 -6.33 12.66
N THR A 67 5.04 -7.30 12.87
CA THR A 67 4.15 -7.89 11.86
C THR A 67 2.72 -7.72 12.35
N MET A 68 1.79 -7.43 11.45
CA MET A 68 0.39 -7.13 11.79
C MET A 68 -0.53 -8.09 11.04
N TYR A 69 -1.65 -8.45 11.66
CA TYR A 69 -2.72 -9.14 10.93
C TYR A 69 -3.58 -8.12 10.19
N ILE A 70 -4.02 -8.49 8.99
CA ILE A 70 -4.88 -7.66 8.17
C ILE A 70 -6.21 -8.39 7.96
N ALA A 71 -7.32 -7.67 8.15
CA ALA A 71 -8.65 -8.14 7.81
C ALA A 71 -9.32 -7.19 6.80
N ASP A 72 -10.20 -7.72 5.94
CA ASP A 72 -10.92 -6.90 4.97
C ASP A 72 -11.96 -5.98 5.65
N LEU A 73 -12.01 -4.72 5.23
CA LEU A 73 -13.03 -3.74 5.64
C LEU A 73 -13.82 -3.29 4.41
N SER A 74 -14.67 -4.17 3.89
CA SER A 74 -15.47 -3.91 2.67
C SER A 74 -16.67 -2.95 2.87
N SER A 75 -16.84 -2.31 4.04
CA SER A 75 -18.12 -1.64 4.37
C SER A 75 -18.07 -0.21 4.94
N SER A 76 -16.93 0.45 5.11
CA SER A 76 -16.93 1.83 5.64
C SER A 76 -16.97 2.91 4.55
N ARG A 77 -17.67 4.02 4.85
CA ARG A 77 -17.82 5.19 3.97
C ARG A 77 -16.48 5.64 3.41
N ARG A 78 -16.45 5.90 2.09
CA ARG A 78 -15.27 6.42 1.38
C ARG A 78 -14.98 7.85 1.83
N HIS A 79 -14.23 8.01 2.91
CA HIS A 79 -13.47 9.23 3.10
C HIS A 79 -12.27 9.20 2.15
N GLU A 80 -11.98 10.33 1.51
CA GLU A 80 -10.86 10.45 0.56
C GLU A 80 -9.53 10.60 1.31
N ASP A 81 -9.17 9.59 2.08
CA ASP A 81 -7.92 9.54 2.85
C ASP A 81 -7.19 8.20 2.66
N TYR A 82 -5.91 8.19 3.02
CA TYR A 82 -5.01 7.05 2.83
C TYR A 82 -5.47 5.77 3.54
N LEU A 83 -6.01 5.88 4.76
CA LEU A 83 -6.43 4.70 5.54
C LEU A 83 -7.71 4.11 4.97
N SER A 84 -8.65 4.98 4.59
CA SER A 84 -9.90 4.61 3.92
C SER A 84 -9.64 3.96 2.56
N ASP A 85 -8.67 4.46 1.78
CA ASP A 85 -8.28 3.89 0.49
C ASP A 85 -7.72 2.46 0.63
N MET A 86 -6.95 2.20 1.68
CA MET A 86 -6.43 0.87 1.96
C MET A 86 -7.55 -0.13 2.32
N SER A 87 -8.71 0.33 2.80
CA SER A 87 -9.91 -0.49 3.06
C SER A 87 -9.60 -1.78 3.85
N ALA A 88 -8.74 -1.69 4.86
CA ALA A 88 -8.23 -2.85 5.59
C ALA A 88 -8.08 -2.51 7.08
N LEU A 89 -8.49 -3.45 7.93
CA LEU A 89 -8.30 -3.35 9.38
C LEU A 89 -6.91 -3.87 9.72
N ILE A 90 -6.09 -3.01 10.32
CA ILE A 90 -4.80 -3.39 10.87
C ILE A 90 -4.99 -3.87 12.32
N ILE A 91 -4.60 -5.10 12.60
CA ILE A 91 -4.68 -5.72 13.92
C ILE A 91 -3.26 -5.90 14.45
N LEU A 92 -2.93 -5.15 15.49
CA LEU A 92 -1.64 -5.20 16.18
C LEU A 92 -1.56 -6.40 17.14
N TYR A 93 -0.35 -6.90 17.39
CA TYR A 93 -0.12 -7.88 18.46
C TYR A 93 -0.27 -7.20 19.83
N GLY A 94 -1.13 -7.77 20.68
CA GLY A 94 -1.49 -7.21 21.98
C GLY A 94 -2.79 -6.42 21.89
N ASN A 95 -3.71 -6.70 22.80
CA ASN A 95 -5.11 -6.24 22.80
C ASN A 95 -5.25 -4.73 23.07
N SER A 96 -4.75 -3.90 22.15
CA SER A 96 -4.83 -2.45 22.25
C SER A 96 -5.82 -1.96 21.21
N THR A 97 -7.09 -1.92 21.60
CA THR A 97 -8.05 -0.96 21.03
C THR A 97 -7.47 0.44 21.26
N LEU A 98 -6.97 1.06 20.21
CA LEU A 98 -6.96 2.52 20.08
C LEU A 98 -8.20 2.92 19.28
#